data_AF-A0A1B8QDQ0-F1
#
_entry.id   AF-A0A1B8QDQ0-F1
#
_cell.length_a   1.000
_cell.length_b   1.000
_cell.length_c   1.000
_cell.angle_alpha   90.00
_cell.angle_beta   90.00
_cell.angle_gamma   90.00
#
_symmetry.space_group_name_H-M   'P 1'
#
loop_
_entity.id
_entity.type
_entity.pdbx_description
1 polymer ?
#
loop_
_entity_poly.entity_id
_entity_poly.type
_entity_poly.pdbx_seq_one_letter_code
_entity_poly.pdbx_strand_id
1 'polypeptide(L)'
;MGVWVCVVVALFVLGSIMALMPSARARQLDALRMTARRIGLQPKLVACPDWLVQQLNKQPNPPTDKMVAQYGCLIEGARLPACDFLAVDGRWQLAAHWQAFAQTEPSMTNKFLLNNALNGASIDLPTNIAQHALGLSVQANFIALYWRENLDASPATLETRTNDLIQLKTDLQRYADLLHNGAI
;
A
#
# COMPACT_ATOMS: atom_id res chain seq x y z
N MET A 1 26.27 -46.36 -24.10
CA MET A 1 26.79 -44.98 -24.10
C MET A 1 25.74 -43.94 -24.45
N GLY A 2 24.96 -44.08 -25.54
CA GLY A 2 23.94 -43.08 -25.91
C GLY A 2 22.81 -42.85 -24.90
N VAL A 3 22.37 -43.88 -24.18
CA VAL A 3 21.30 -43.77 -23.17
C VAL A 3 21.67 -42.81 -22.03
N TRP A 4 22.93 -42.83 -21.58
CA TRP A 4 23.40 -41.93 -20.53
C TRP A 4 23.42 -40.46 -20.96
N VAL A 5 23.77 -40.20 -22.22
CA VAL A 5 23.71 -38.86 -22.80
C VAL A 5 22.27 -38.34 -22.83
N CYS A 6 21.31 -39.19 -23.25
CA CYS A 6 19.90 -38.82 -23.24
C CYS A 6 19.37 -38.51 -21.82
N VAL A 7 19.75 -39.30 -20.81
CA VAL A 7 19.33 -39.08 -19.41
C VAL A 7 19.86 -37.75 -18.87
N VAL A 8 21.13 -37.42 -19.15
CA VAL A 8 21.75 -36.16 -18.71
C VAL A 8 21.07 -34.96 -19.37
N VAL A 9 20.77 -35.03 -20.67
CA VAL A 9 20.06 -33.95 -21.38
C VAL A 9 18.64 -33.79 -20.85
N ALA A 10 17.92 -34.89 -20.59
CA ALA A 10 16.56 -34.83 -20.04
C ALA A 10 16.53 -34.19 -18.63
N LEU A 11 17.48 -34.55 -17.75
CA LEU A 11 17.63 -33.94 -16.43
C LEU A 11 18.01 -32.45 -16.53
N PHE A 12 18.87 -32.08 -17.46
CA PHE A 12 19.27 -30.68 -17.67
C PHE A 12 18.10 -29.83 -18.14
N VAL A 13 17.28 -30.34 -19.09
CA VAL A 13 16.09 -29.65 -19.58
C VAL A 13 15.03 -29.52 -18.49
N LEU A 14 14.76 -30.59 -17.73
CA LEU A 14 13.82 -30.53 -16.60
C LEU A 14 14.28 -29.54 -15.51
N GLY A 15 15.57 -29.57 -15.16
CA GLY A 15 16.15 -28.63 -14.20
C GLY A 15 16.05 -27.17 -14.66
N SER A 16 16.29 -26.92 -15.95
CA SER A 16 16.18 -25.59 -16.55
C SER A 16 14.74 -25.07 -16.53
N ILE A 17 13.76 -25.93 -16.81
CA ILE A 17 12.33 -25.55 -16.76
C ILE A 17 11.88 -25.25 -15.32
N MET A 18 12.32 -26.03 -14.33
CA MET A 18 11.99 -25.75 -12.93
C MET A 18 12.61 -24.44 -12.42
N ALA A 19 13.83 -24.10 -12.85
CA ALA A 19 14.47 -22.83 -12.51
C ALA A 19 13.73 -21.61 -13.07
N LEU A 20 13.01 -21.77 -14.18
CA LEU A 20 12.22 -20.71 -14.81
C LEU A 20 10.83 -20.54 -14.20
N MET A 21 10.36 -21.47 -13.35
CA MET A 21 9.01 -21.39 -12.82
C MET A 21 8.91 -20.23 -11.83
N PRO A 22 8.11 -19.18 -12.12
CA PRO A 22 7.98 -18.06 -11.20
C PRO A 22 7.38 -18.57 -9.90
N SER A 23 7.92 -18.06 -8.78
CA SER A 23 7.48 -18.45 -7.45
C SER A 23 5.97 -18.26 -7.29
N ALA A 24 5.31 -19.13 -6.52
CA ALA A 24 3.88 -19.04 -6.28
C ALA A 24 3.47 -17.64 -5.76
N ARG A 25 4.33 -17.02 -4.95
CA ARG A 25 4.17 -15.65 -4.43
C ARG A 25 4.17 -14.60 -5.55
N ALA A 26 5.09 -14.69 -6.52
CA ALA A 26 5.15 -13.73 -7.63
C ALA A 26 3.86 -13.78 -8.48
N ARG A 27 3.36 -14.99 -8.78
CA ARG A 27 2.09 -15.16 -9.49
C ARG A 27 0.90 -14.55 -8.73
N GLN A 28 0.88 -14.70 -7.40
CA GLN A 28 -0.20 -14.14 -6.57
C GLN A 28 -0.14 -12.62 -6.47
N LEU A 29 1.08 -12.04 -6.37
CA LEU A 29 1.27 -10.59 -6.43
C LEU A 29 0.78 -10.01 -7.76
N ASP A 30 1.16 -10.65 -8.86
CA ASP A 30 0.73 -10.22 -10.19
C ASP A 30 -0.78 -10.32 -10.34
N ALA A 31 -1.40 -11.39 -9.84
CA ALA A 31 -2.85 -11.52 -9.81
C ALA A 31 -3.50 -10.39 -9.00
N LEU A 32 -3.05 -10.13 -7.76
CA LEU A 32 -3.57 -9.07 -6.89
C LEU A 32 -3.50 -7.70 -7.58
N ARG A 33 -2.36 -7.37 -8.18
CA ARG A 33 -2.14 -6.10 -8.89
C ARG A 33 -3.01 -5.98 -10.13
N MET A 34 -3.22 -7.08 -10.86
CA MET A 34 -4.14 -7.10 -11.99
C MET A 34 -5.59 -6.90 -11.55
N THR A 35 -6.02 -7.51 -10.45
CA THR A 35 -7.36 -7.30 -9.88
C THR A 35 -7.55 -5.87 -9.40
N ALA A 36 -6.55 -5.30 -8.71
CA ALA A 36 -6.58 -3.91 -8.26
C ALA A 36 -6.73 -2.94 -9.44
N ARG A 37 -5.99 -3.15 -10.53
CA ARG A 37 -6.14 -2.37 -11.78
C ARG A 37 -7.54 -2.45 -12.37
N ARG A 38 -8.16 -3.64 -12.36
CA ARG A 38 -9.55 -3.82 -12.84
C ARG A 38 -10.57 -3.06 -12.00
N ILE A 39 -10.31 -2.89 -10.70
CA ILE A 39 -11.18 -2.16 -9.77
C ILE A 39 -10.94 -0.63 -9.86
N GLY A 40 -9.91 -0.18 -10.59
CA GLY A 40 -9.54 1.23 -10.75
C GLY A 40 -8.53 1.73 -9.70
N LEU A 41 -7.94 0.82 -8.94
CA LEU A 41 -6.78 1.11 -8.10
C LEU A 41 -5.50 1.07 -8.96
N GLN A 42 -4.53 1.92 -8.63
CA GLN A 42 -3.24 2.01 -9.30
C GLN A 42 -2.16 1.40 -8.39
N PRO A 43 -1.93 0.07 -8.48
CA PRO A 43 -0.86 -0.58 -7.73
C PRO A 43 0.50 -0.27 -8.36
N LYS A 44 1.43 0.23 -7.55
CA LYS A 44 2.80 0.52 -7.91
C LYS A 44 3.74 0.04 -6.80
N LEU A 45 4.79 -0.67 -7.15
CA LEU A 45 5.85 -0.98 -6.20
C LEU A 45 6.87 0.16 -6.24
N VAL A 46 7.04 0.88 -5.14
CA VAL A 46 7.90 2.06 -5.04
C VAL A 46 8.93 1.88 -3.93
N ALA A 47 10.04 2.60 -4.05
CA ALA A 47 10.95 2.76 -2.93
C ALA A 47 10.19 3.45 -1.79
N CYS A 48 10.42 3.00 -0.56
CA CYS A 48 9.85 3.58 0.63
C CYS A 48 10.19 5.08 0.69
N PRO A 49 9.19 5.99 0.72
CA PRO A 49 9.46 7.41 0.71
C PRO A 49 10.15 7.84 2.01
N ASP A 50 11.01 8.85 1.94
CA ASP A 50 11.90 9.25 3.05
C ASP A 50 11.15 9.56 4.35
N TRP A 51 9.96 10.18 4.24
CA TRP A 51 9.11 10.50 5.40
C TRP A 51 8.58 9.26 6.13
N LEU A 52 8.44 8.14 5.42
CA LEU A 52 7.97 6.87 5.96
C LEU A 52 9.15 6.03 6.47
N VAL A 53 10.30 6.09 5.79
CA VAL A 53 11.56 5.45 6.24
C VAL A 53 11.96 5.92 7.64
N GLN A 54 11.92 7.23 7.88
CA GLN A 54 12.28 7.80 9.19
C GLN A 54 11.41 7.29 10.34
N GLN A 55 10.16 6.92 10.06
CA GLN A 55 9.22 6.43 11.06
C GLN A 55 9.32 4.92 11.24
N LEU A 56 9.47 4.18 10.13
CA LEU A 56 9.79 2.75 10.16
C LEU A 56 11.08 2.46 10.95
N ASN A 57 12.10 3.30 10.80
CA ASN A 57 13.36 3.15 11.53
C ASN A 57 13.23 3.39 13.05
N LYS A 58 12.16 4.06 13.50
CA LYS A 58 11.86 4.26 14.93
C LYS A 58 11.10 3.08 15.53
N GLN A 59 10.55 2.18 14.71
CA GLN A 59 9.87 0.99 15.20
C GLN A 59 10.89 -0.01 15.78
N PRO A 60 10.50 -0.78 16.82
CA PRO A 60 11.40 -1.72 17.49
C PRO A 60 11.94 -2.84 16.59
N ASN A 61 11.32 -3.09 15.44
CA ASN A 61 11.80 -4.02 14.43
C ASN A 61 11.72 -3.38 13.03
N PRO A 62 12.72 -2.59 12.62
CA PRO A 62 12.68 -1.88 11.35
C PRO A 62 12.74 -2.88 10.19
N PRO A 63 11.81 -2.80 9.23
CA PRO A 63 11.84 -3.68 8.08
C PRO A 63 13.09 -3.43 7.22
N THR A 64 13.81 -4.52 6.90
CA THR A 64 15.01 -4.50 6.05
C THR A 64 14.70 -4.27 4.57
N ASP A 65 13.45 -4.50 4.16
CA ASP A 65 13.02 -4.31 2.77
C ASP A 65 12.63 -2.85 2.52
N LYS A 66 13.32 -2.22 1.57
CA LYS A 66 13.11 -0.82 1.19
C LYS A 66 12.00 -0.63 0.17
N MET A 67 11.38 -1.71 -0.33
CA MET A 67 10.28 -1.62 -1.27
C MET A 67 8.92 -1.70 -0.56
N VAL A 68 8.02 -0.81 -0.94
CA VAL A 68 6.65 -0.73 -0.39
C VAL A 68 5.66 -0.69 -1.53
N ALA A 69 4.52 -1.35 -1.36
CA ALA A 69 3.46 -1.31 -2.34
C ALA A 69 2.58 -0.09 -2.10
N GLN A 70 2.36 0.67 -3.16
CA GLN A 70 1.50 1.84 -3.21
C GLN A 70 0.23 1.49 -3.97
N TYR A 71 -0.92 1.68 -3.35
CA TYR A 71 -2.23 1.47 -3.97
C TYR A 71 -2.95 2.80 -4.02
N GLY A 72 -2.94 3.41 -5.22
CA GLY A 72 -3.55 4.72 -5.47
C GLY A 72 -4.99 4.64 -5.93
N CYS A 73 -5.84 5.56 -5.51
CA CYS A 73 -7.14 5.83 -6.08
C CYS A 73 -7.21 7.28 -6.56
N LEU A 74 -7.66 7.47 -7.80
CA LEU A 74 -7.98 8.79 -8.33
C LEU A 74 -9.42 9.12 -7.97
N ILE A 75 -9.68 10.33 -7.49
CA ILE A 75 -11.00 10.77 -7.07
C ILE A 75 -11.44 11.89 -7.98
N GLU A 76 -12.49 11.63 -8.74
CA GLU A 76 -13.00 12.56 -9.73
C GLU A 76 -13.70 13.73 -9.02
N GLY A 77 -13.30 14.96 -9.36
CA GLY A 77 -13.92 16.19 -8.84
C GLY A 77 -13.47 16.66 -7.47
N ALA A 78 -12.67 15.88 -6.73
CA ALA A 78 -12.17 16.28 -5.42
C ALA A 78 -10.86 17.09 -5.51
N ARG A 79 -10.78 18.20 -4.76
CA ARG A 79 -9.51 18.83 -4.37
C ARG A 79 -9.27 18.55 -2.89
N LEU A 80 -8.31 17.68 -2.66
CA LEU A 80 -7.80 17.25 -1.37
C LEU A 80 -6.53 18.05 -1.04
N PRO A 81 -6.34 18.43 0.23
CA PRO A 81 -5.10 19.03 0.67
C PRO A 81 -3.96 18.03 0.59
N ALA A 82 -2.76 18.52 0.35
CA ALA A 82 -1.56 17.69 0.41
C ALA A 82 -1.27 17.35 1.88
N CYS A 83 -1.31 16.06 2.22
CA CYS A 83 -0.97 15.57 3.55
C CYS A 83 -0.63 14.08 3.55
N ASP A 84 0.26 13.71 4.46
CA ASP A 84 0.66 12.32 4.68
C ASP A 84 0.32 11.89 6.10
N PHE A 85 -0.20 10.68 6.24
CA PHE A 85 -0.58 10.04 7.48
C PHE A 85 0.21 8.74 7.67
N LEU A 86 0.48 8.42 8.93
CA LEU A 86 1.16 7.20 9.37
C LEU A 86 0.16 6.31 10.09
N ALA A 87 0.29 5.00 9.89
CA ALA A 87 -0.45 4.02 10.67
C ALA A 87 0.31 3.74 11.98
N VAL A 88 -0.21 4.23 13.11
CA VAL A 88 0.39 4.03 14.44
C VAL A 88 -0.71 3.54 15.39
N ASP A 89 -0.49 2.38 16.00
CA ASP A 89 -1.41 1.76 16.97
C ASP A 89 -2.86 1.65 16.45
N GLY A 90 -3.04 1.31 15.17
CA GLY A 90 -4.36 1.16 14.55
C GLY A 90 -5.09 2.49 14.30
N ARG A 91 -4.38 3.63 14.39
CA ARG A 91 -4.91 4.96 14.10
C ARG A 91 -4.06 5.70 13.08
N TRP A 92 -4.70 6.59 12.34
CA TRP A 92 -4.03 7.51 11.45
C TRP A 92 -3.43 8.67 12.25
N GLN A 93 -2.15 8.97 12.02
CA GLN A 93 -1.47 10.12 12.62
C GLN A 93 -0.81 10.97 11.55
N LEU A 94 -0.98 12.29 11.59
CA LEU A 94 -0.34 13.18 10.62
C LEU A 94 1.19 13.03 10.67
N ALA A 95 1.85 12.95 9.51
CA ALA A 95 3.30 12.79 9.44
C ALA A 95 4.04 14.01 10.03
N ALA A 96 5.18 13.75 10.67
CA ALA A 96 5.93 14.77 11.42
C ALA A 96 6.35 15.98 10.57
N HIS A 97 6.63 15.79 9.28
CA HIS A 97 7.01 16.89 8.38
C HIS A 97 5.82 17.83 8.08
N TRP A 98 4.60 17.29 7.96
CA TRP A 98 3.38 18.08 7.84
C TRP A 98 3.01 18.77 9.16
N GLN A 99 3.26 18.12 10.30
CA GLN A 99 3.10 18.77 11.61
C GLN A 99 4.04 19.96 11.78
N ALA A 100 5.32 19.80 11.41
CA ALA A 100 6.30 20.89 11.45
C ALA A 100 5.91 22.03 10.50
N PHE A 101 5.51 21.70 9.27
CA PHE A 101 5.03 22.68 8.29
C PHE A 101 3.83 23.47 8.82
N ALA A 102 2.86 22.79 9.42
CA ALA A 102 1.66 23.43 9.94
C ALA A 102 1.95 24.36 11.13
N GLN A 103 3.01 24.09 11.90
CA GLN A 103 3.44 24.93 13.01
C GLN A 103 4.25 26.16 12.55
N THR A 104 5.02 26.04 11.46
CA THR A 104 5.86 27.13 10.96
C THR A 104 5.08 28.24 10.27
N GLU A 105 3.91 27.95 9.69
CA GLU A 105 3.12 28.92 8.95
C GLU A 105 1.62 28.73 9.23
N PRO A 106 1.04 29.41 10.24
CA PRO A 106 -0.34 29.15 10.67
C PRO A 106 -1.37 29.78 9.71
N SER A 107 -1.54 29.18 8.54
CA SER A 107 -2.65 29.44 7.62
C SER A 107 -3.89 28.61 8.00
N MET A 108 -5.07 29.00 7.49
CA MET A 108 -6.32 28.27 7.70
C MET A 108 -6.20 26.80 7.26
N THR A 109 -5.51 26.56 6.14
CA THR A 109 -5.16 25.23 5.61
C THR A 109 -4.29 24.42 6.58
N ASN A 110 -3.31 25.06 7.21
CA ASN A 110 -2.41 24.38 8.14
C ASN A 110 -3.07 24.04 9.48
N LYS A 111 -4.01 24.88 9.93
CA LYS A 111 -4.87 24.56 11.07
C LYS A 111 -5.82 23.40 10.77
N PHE A 112 -6.31 23.31 9.53
CA PHE A 112 -7.09 22.16 9.08
C PHE A 112 -6.26 20.85 9.12
N LEU A 113 -5.03 20.86 8.64
CA LEU A 113 -4.16 19.67 8.66
C LEU A 113 -3.97 19.10 10.08
N LEU A 114 -3.77 19.96 11.07
CA LEU A 114 -3.57 19.55 12.46
C LEU A 114 -4.85 18.99 13.11
N ASN A 115 -5.99 19.62 12.82
CA ASN A 115 -7.29 19.27 13.41
C ASN A 115 -8.17 18.44 12.46
N ASN A 116 -7.55 17.79 11.49
CA ASN A 116 -8.27 17.03 10.49
C ASN A 116 -9.01 15.86 11.15
N ALA A 117 -10.23 15.57 10.71
CA ALA A 117 -11.02 14.42 11.15
C ALA A 117 -10.28 13.07 10.96
N LEU A 118 -9.34 12.99 10.01
CA LEU A 118 -8.51 11.80 9.81
C LEU A 118 -7.39 11.66 10.85
N ASN A 119 -6.95 12.75 11.48
CA ASN A 119 -5.88 12.71 12.47
C ASN A 119 -6.43 12.15 13.79
N GLY A 120 -6.01 10.94 14.16
CA GLY A 120 -6.53 10.17 15.29
C GLY A 120 -7.68 9.22 14.94
N ALA A 121 -8.13 9.19 13.68
CA ALA A 121 -9.17 8.27 13.24
C ALA A 121 -8.70 6.80 13.27
N SER A 122 -9.62 5.89 13.56
CA SER A 122 -9.38 4.44 13.49
C SER A 122 -9.12 3.99 12.06
N ILE A 123 -8.20 3.04 11.89
CA ILE A 123 -7.93 2.38 10.61
C ILE A 123 -9.01 1.31 10.40
N ASP A 124 -10.08 1.67 9.70
CA ASP A 124 -11.20 0.77 9.32
C ASP A 124 -10.88 -0.11 8.09
N LEU A 125 -9.60 -0.31 7.75
CA LEU A 125 -9.19 -1.13 6.61
C LEU A 125 -9.48 -2.63 6.84
N PRO A 126 -9.65 -3.44 5.77
CA PRO A 126 -9.75 -4.89 5.87
C PRO A 126 -8.56 -5.47 6.66
N THR A 127 -8.80 -6.45 7.55
CA THR A 127 -7.80 -6.93 8.53
C THR A 127 -6.48 -7.37 7.88
N ASN A 128 -6.54 -8.00 6.71
CA ASN A 128 -5.36 -8.42 5.94
C ASN A 128 -4.48 -7.25 5.47
N ILE A 129 -5.09 -6.10 5.23
CA ILE A 129 -4.42 -4.88 4.75
C ILE A 129 -4.00 -4.02 5.95
N ALA A 130 -4.88 -3.88 6.94
CA ALA A 130 -4.67 -3.05 8.12
C ALA A 130 -3.40 -3.45 8.90
N GLN A 131 -3.13 -4.76 9.04
CA GLN A 131 -1.93 -5.27 9.73
C GLN A 131 -0.61 -4.93 9.03
N HIS A 132 -0.66 -4.59 7.75
CA HIS A 132 0.51 -4.29 6.94
C HIS A 132 0.51 -2.86 6.38
N ALA A 133 -0.48 -2.05 6.77
CA ALA A 133 -0.56 -0.65 6.42
C ALA A 133 0.57 0.12 7.11
N LEU A 134 1.26 0.96 6.35
CA LEU A 134 2.39 1.75 6.84
C LEU A 134 2.03 3.23 6.90
N GLY A 135 1.35 3.72 5.86
CA GLY A 135 0.98 5.12 5.77
C GLY A 135 0.05 5.38 4.60
N LEU A 136 -0.48 6.59 4.56
CA LEU A 136 -1.42 7.05 3.56
C LEU A 136 -0.97 8.44 3.10
N SER A 137 -0.92 8.67 1.80
CA SER A 137 -0.57 9.96 1.21
C SER A 137 -1.71 10.49 0.40
N VAL A 138 -1.97 11.77 0.53
CA VAL A 138 -3.06 12.48 -0.12
C VAL A 138 -2.47 13.68 -0.83
N GLN A 139 -2.78 13.85 -2.11
CA GLN A 139 -2.34 14.99 -2.88
C GLN A 139 -3.31 15.31 -4.01
N ALA A 140 -3.81 16.54 -4.03
CA ALA A 140 -4.70 17.07 -5.07
C ALA A 140 -5.96 16.21 -5.27
N ASN A 141 -5.99 15.28 -6.21
CA ASN A 141 -7.14 14.40 -6.48
C ASN A 141 -6.79 12.92 -6.31
N PHE A 142 -5.69 12.63 -5.62
CA PHE A 142 -5.13 11.29 -5.52
C PHE A 142 -4.89 10.94 -4.05
N ILE A 143 -5.36 9.76 -3.66
CA ILE A 143 -5.10 9.17 -2.35
C ILE A 143 -4.39 7.83 -2.56
N ALA A 144 -3.31 7.60 -1.82
CA ALA A 144 -2.48 6.41 -1.95
C ALA A 144 -2.20 5.77 -0.60
N LEU A 145 -2.52 4.49 -0.49
CA LEU A 145 -2.15 3.67 0.66
C LEU A 145 -0.78 3.01 0.41
N TYR A 146 0.13 3.16 1.35
CA TYR A 146 1.38 2.43 1.42
C TYR A 146 1.25 1.26 2.40
N TRP A 147 1.49 0.06 1.91
CA TRP A 147 1.41 -1.15 2.71
C TRP A 147 2.38 -2.22 2.19
N ARG A 148 2.67 -3.22 3.04
CA ARG A 148 3.54 -4.33 2.67
C ARG A 148 2.69 -5.50 2.17
N GLU A 149 2.90 -5.89 0.92
CA GLU A 149 2.24 -7.06 0.34
C GLU A 149 2.84 -8.35 0.94
N ASN A 150 2.34 -8.76 2.10
CA ASN A 150 2.62 -10.07 2.67
C ASN A 150 1.50 -11.03 2.29
N LEU A 151 1.68 -11.71 1.16
CA LEU A 151 0.71 -12.67 0.66
C LEU A 151 1.11 -14.07 1.14
N ASP A 152 0.33 -14.62 2.05
CA ASP A 152 0.39 -16.05 2.36
C ASP A 152 -0.10 -16.86 1.16
N ALA A 153 0.56 -17.97 0.87
CA ALA A 153 0.41 -18.70 -0.39
C ALA A 153 -0.91 -19.47 -0.57
N SER A 154 -1.93 -19.26 0.28
CA SER A 154 -3.16 -20.08 0.29
C SER A 154 -4.14 -19.70 -0.85
N PRO A 155 -4.67 -20.66 -1.63
CA PRO A 155 -5.54 -20.41 -2.78
C PRO A 155 -6.99 -19.99 -2.44
N ALA A 156 -7.48 -20.26 -1.22
CA ALA A 156 -8.82 -19.87 -0.76
C ALA A 156 -8.99 -18.34 -0.55
N THR A 157 -7.98 -17.55 -0.93
CA THR A 157 -7.88 -16.12 -0.64
C THR A 157 -8.21 -15.21 -1.82
N LEU A 158 -8.39 -15.70 -3.05
CA LEU A 158 -8.52 -14.80 -4.22
C LEU A 158 -9.84 -14.02 -4.24
N GLU A 159 -10.97 -14.66 -3.95
CA GLU A 159 -12.27 -13.97 -3.84
C GLU A 159 -12.27 -13.02 -2.64
N THR A 160 -11.78 -13.50 -1.49
CA THR A 160 -11.58 -12.68 -0.28
C THR A 160 -10.71 -11.45 -0.57
N ARG A 161 -9.58 -11.62 -1.29
CA ARG A 161 -8.69 -10.52 -1.69
C ARG A 161 -9.37 -9.55 -2.64
N THR A 162 -10.22 -10.03 -3.53
CA THR A 162 -10.97 -9.15 -4.44
C THR A 162 -11.96 -8.31 -3.64
N ASN A 163 -12.67 -8.92 -2.68
CA ASN A 163 -13.56 -8.20 -1.78
C ASN A 163 -12.79 -7.21 -0.89
N ASP A 164 -11.63 -7.59 -0.36
CA ASP A 164 -10.74 -6.71 0.42
C ASP A 164 -10.29 -5.50 -0.42
N LEU A 165 -9.97 -5.68 -1.70
CA LEU A 165 -9.60 -4.59 -2.60
C LEU A 165 -10.79 -3.66 -2.93
N ILE A 166 -12.00 -4.21 -3.05
CA ILE A 166 -13.23 -3.42 -3.25
C ILE A 166 -13.53 -2.60 -1.99
N GLN A 167 -13.41 -3.20 -0.80
CA GLN A 167 -13.55 -2.51 0.48
C GLN A 167 -12.50 -1.42 0.63
N LEU A 168 -11.23 -1.74 0.36
CA LEU A 168 -10.13 -0.77 0.36
C LEU A 168 -10.44 0.46 -0.50
N LYS A 169 -10.94 0.26 -1.73
CA LYS A 169 -11.31 1.38 -2.60
C LYS A 169 -12.41 2.23 -1.96
N THR A 170 -13.45 1.59 -1.42
CA THR A 170 -14.57 2.27 -0.74
C THR A 170 -14.06 3.08 0.46
N ASP A 171 -13.16 2.53 1.25
CA ASP A 171 -12.58 3.21 2.41
C ASP A 171 -11.70 4.40 2.00
N LEU A 172 -10.90 4.25 0.95
CA LEU A 172 -10.09 5.35 0.40
C LEU A 172 -10.96 6.50 -0.11
N GLN A 173 -12.09 6.19 -0.76
CA GLN A 173 -13.07 7.19 -1.18
C GLN A 173 -13.70 7.89 0.04
N ARG A 174 -14.13 7.12 1.04
CA ARG A 174 -14.67 7.67 2.30
C ARG A 174 -13.66 8.58 3.00
N TYR A 175 -12.39 8.20 3.06
CA TYR A 175 -11.34 9.04 3.65
C TYR A 175 -11.16 10.34 2.89
N ALA A 176 -11.18 10.29 1.57
CA ALA A 176 -11.10 11.49 0.76
C ALA A 176 -12.32 12.40 0.92
N ASP A 177 -13.53 11.85 1.03
CA ASP A 177 -14.74 12.64 1.29
C ASP A 177 -14.64 13.36 2.65
N LEU A 178 -14.12 12.70 3.68
CA LEU A 178 -13.85 13.33 4.97
C LEU A 178 -12.83 14.46 4.87
N LEU A 179 -11.76 14.27 4.10
CA LEU A 179 -10.73 15.27 3.87
C LEU A 179 -11.24 16.44 3.03
N HIS A 180 -12.09 16.19 2.04
CA HIS A 180 -12.68 17.20 1.18
C HIS A 180 -13.68 18.07 1.96
N ASN A 181 -14.60 17.45 2.70
CA ASN A 181 -15.60 18.16 3.51
C ASN A 181 -14.98 18.96 4.65
N GLY A 182 -13.83 18.52 5.18
CA GLY A 182 -13.13 19.25 6.22
C GLY A 182 -12.31 20.44 5.71
N ALA A 183 -11.91 20.44 4.43
CA ALA A 183 -11.09 21.48 3.83
C ALA A 183 -11.89 22.71 3.35
N ILE A 184 -13.22 22.63 3.35
CA ILE A 184 -14.19 23.69 3.00
C ILE A 184 -14.64 24.39 4.28
#